data_AF-A0A380WCQ0-F1
#
_entry.id   AF-A0A380WCQ0-F1
#
_cell.length_a   1.000
_cell.length_b   1.000
_cell.length_c   1.000
_cell.angle_alpha   90.00
_cell.angle_beta   90.00
_cell.angle_gamma   90.00
#
_symmetry.space_group_name_H-M   'P 1'
#
loop_
_entity.id
_entity.type
_entity.pdbx_description
1 polymer ?
#
loop_
_entity_poly.entity_id
_entity_poly.type
_entity_poly.pdbx_seq_one_letter_code
_entity_poly.pdbx_strand_id
1 'polypeptide(L)' 'MDSAELFRLSREILITHGGETYRLRLTSQNKLILTK' A
#
# COMPACT_ATOMS: atom_id res chain seq x y z
N MET A 1 11.98 0.55 7.45
CA MET A 1 10.87 -0.42 7.26
C MET A 1 10.72 -0.66 5.78
N ASP A 2 10.75 -1.92 5.35
CA ASP A 2 10.58 -2.30 3.95
C ASP A 2 9.08 -2.41 3.62
N SER A 3 8.69 -1.96 2.42
CA SER A 3 7.37 -2.21 1.85
C SER A 3 6.96 -3.68 1.92
N ALA A 4 7.88 -4.63 1.70
CA ALA A 4 7.61 -6.06 1.79
C ALA A 4 7.10 -6.49 3.19
N GLU A 5 7.54 -5.78 4.23
CA GLU A 5 7.15 -6.04 5.61
C GLU A 5 5.72 -5.53 5.91
N LEU A 6 5.34 -4.39 5.32
CA LEU A 6 3.98 -3.83 5.45
C LEU A 6 2.92 -4.70 4.77
N PHE A 7 3.28 -5.40 3.69
CA PHE A 7 2.36 -6.25 2.94
C PHE A 7 2.37 -7.73 3.36
N ARG A 8 3.08 -8.07 4.46
CA ARG A 8 3.22 -9.46 4.92
C ARG A 8 1.93 -10.07 5.47
N LEU A 9 1.01 -9.23 5.95
CA LEU A 9 -0.27 -9.64 6.54
C LEU A 9 -1.48 -9.31 5.64
N SER A 10 -1.34 -8.32 4.75
CA SER A 10 -2.40 -7.86 3.85
C SER A 10 -1.77 -7.37 2.54
N ARG A 11 -2.43 -7.59 1.40
CA ARG A 11 -1.96 -7.07 0.09
C ARG A 11 -2.35 -5.62 -0.17
N GLU A 12 -3.13 -5.01 0.72
CA GLU A 12 -3.45 -3.59 0.70
C GLU A 12 -3.30 -2.96 2.09
N ILE A 13 -2.91 -1.70 2.11
CA ILE A 13 -2.92 -0.84 3.30
C ILE A 13 -3.55 0.50 2.96
N LEU A 14 -4.26 1.07 3.92
CA LEU A 14 -4.72 2.45 3.87
C LEU A 14 -3.69 3.35 4.55
N ILE A 15 -3.39 4.47 3.92
CA ILE A 15 -2.49 5.49 4.47
C ILE A 15 -3.20 6.84 4.46
N THR A 16 -3.01 7.62 5.52
CA THR A 16 -3.47 9.02 5.55
C THR A 16 -2.29 9.92 5.24
N HIS A 17 -2.42 10.76 4.22
CA HIS A 17 -1.39 11.71 3.82
C HIS A 17 -2.02 13.04 3.41
N GLY A 18 -1.56 14.15 4.00
CA GLY A 18 -2.08 15.48 3.68
C GLY A 18 -3.58 15.67 3.98
N GLY A 19 -4.15 14.88 4.91
CA GLY A 19 -5.57 14.91 5.26
C GLY A 19 -6.45 13.97 4.43
N GLU A 20 -5.89 13.36 3.38
CA GLU A 20 -6.61 12.46 2.49
C GLU A 20 -6.22 11.00 2.76
N THR A 21 -7.15 10.08 2.50
CA THR A 21 -6.88 8.64 2.58
C THR A 21 -6.48 8.12 1.21
N TYR A 22 -5.43 7.31 1.17
CA TYR A 22 -4.98 6.61 -0.03
C TYR A 22 -4.89 5.12 0.26
N ARG A 23 -5.01 4.32 -0.80
CA ARG A 23 -4.77 2.87 -0.78
C ARG A 23 -3.47 2.57 -1.48
N LEU A 24 -2.53 1.96 -0.76
CA LEU A 24 -1.33 1.36 -1.34
C LEU A 24 -1.55 -0.14 -1.45
N ARG A 25 -1.36 -0.70 -2.65
CA ARG A 25 -1.61 -2.12 -2.93
C ARG A 25 -0.47 -2.75 -3.73
N LEU A 26 -0.21 -4.01 -3.44
CA LEU A 26 0.68 -4.87 -4.23
C LEU A 26 -0.10 -5.57 -5.35
N THR A 27 0.37 -5.40 -6.59
CA THR A 27 -0.22 -6.06 -7.76
C THR A 27 0.26 -7.51 -7.89
N SER A 28 -0.40 -8.30 -8.74
CA SER A 28 0.03 -9.66 -9.10
C SER A 28 1.42 -9.73 -9.76
N GLN A 29 1.93 -8.60 -10.27
CA GLN A 29 3.27 -8.47 -10.86
C GLN A 29 4.31 -7.94 -9.84
N ASN A 30 4.01 -7.99 -8.55
CA ASN A 30 4.84 -7.45 -7.48
C ASN A 30 5.15 -5.93 -7.56
N LYS A 31 4.36 -5.17 -8.32
CA LYS A 31 4.45 -3.70 -8.37
C LYS A 31 3.57 -3.05 -7.30
N LEU A 32 4.02 -1.93 -6.74
CA LEU A 32 3.23 -1.08 -5.85
C LEU A 32 2.38 -0.11 -6.68
N ILE A 33 1.10 -0.01 -6.35
CA ILE A 33 0.18 0.99 -6.90
C ILE A 33 -0.41 1.80 -5.75
N LEU A 34 -0.41 3.12 -5.91
CA LEU A 34 -1.09 4.06 -5.02
C LEU A 34 -2.33 4.62 -5.73
N THR A 35 -3.48 4.52 -5.07
CA THR A 35 -4.74 5.13 -5.52
C THR A 35 -5.33 5.98 -4.41
N LYS A 36 -6.02 7.06 -4.77
CA LYS A 36 -6.88 7.80 -3.83
C LYS A 36 -8.15 7.00 -3.55
#